data_AF-A0A8T4TPV9-F1
#
_entry.id   AF-A0A8T4TPV9-F1
#
_cell.length_a   1.000
_cell.length_b   1.000
_cell.length_c   1.000
_cell.angle_alpha   90.00
_cell.angle_beta   90.00
_cell.angle_gamma   90.00
#
_symmetry.space_group_name_H-M   'P 1'
#
loop_
_entity.id
_entity.type
_entity.pdbx_description
1 polymer ?
#
loop_
_entity_poly.entity_id
_entity_poly.type
_entity_poly.pdbx_seq_one_letter_code
_entity_poly.pdbx_strand_id
1 'polypeptide(L)'
;MVFQYVLDLVKESLSLEEAIQAAKPLLIFVIGMVVYSVFIFKFYRFLAKRDIFKLNLAEYSRSRWEDIKEIVVFLFYILEHIIIFPLFTFFWFFVLSLLLIFLSKDQPANMLFLFSMAIVATTRISAYYNEELAKDVAKTLPLTLLGIFLITGLSYFSLESALLAIKSIPLMWKTIIYYLLFIVSLEIVLRILLFIYNNIKYKTFEEE
;
A
#
# COMPACT_ATOMS: atom_id res chain seq x y z
N MET A 1 37.58 -32.96 -28.67
CA MET A 1 37.34 -34.30 -28.09
C MET A 1 36.63 -34.19 -26.74
N VAL A 2 37.19 -33.50 -25.75
CA VAL A 2 36.55 -33.27 -24.43
C VAL A 2 35.19 -32.55 -24.53
N PHE A 3 35.10 -31.51 -25.37
CA PHE A 3 33.85 -30.74 -25.53
C PHE A 3 32.69 -31.55 -26.10
N GLN A 4 32.94 -32.40 -27.10
CA GLN A 4 31.93 -33.30 -27.67
C GLN A 4 31.51 -34.37 -26.67
N TYR A 5 32.46 -34.92 -25.92
CA TYR A 5 32.17 -35.89 -24.86
C TYR A 5 31.28 -35.30 -23.76
N VAL A 6 31.54 -34.07 -23.33
CA VAL A 6 30.69 -33.36 -22.37
C VAL A 6 29.30 -33.07 -22.96
N LEU A 7 29.21 -32.70 -24.24
CA LEU A 7 27.94 -32.46 -24.93
C LEU A 7 27.08 -33.72 -25.05
N ASP A 8 27.70 -34.85 -25.35
CA ASP A 8 27.02 -36.14 -25.46
C ASP A 8 26.59 -36.64 -24.06
N LEU A 9 27.41 -36.44 -23.03
CA LEU A 9 27.05 -36.74 -21.63
C LEU A 9 25.85 -35.91 -21.16
N VAL A 10 25.81 -34.62 -21.52
CA VAL A 10 24.71 -33.70 -21.17
C VAL A 10 23.43 -34.07 -21.91
N LYS A 11 23.52 -34.49 -23.18
CA LYS A 11 22.36 -34.94 -23.95
C LYS A 11 21.78 -36.26 -23.43
N GLU A 12 22.63 -37.21 -23.02
CA GLU A 12 22.18 -38.46 -22.40
C GLU A 12 21.61 -38.25 -20.99
N SER A 13 22.09 -37.24 -20.25
CA SER A 13 21.61 -36.96 -18.88
C SER A 13 20.36 -36.08 -18.80
N LEU A 14 19.93 -35.45 -19.90
CA LEU A 14 18.77 -34.55 -19.92
C LEU A 14 17.52 -35.31 -20.37
N SER A 15 16.75 -35.84 -19.43
CA SER A 15 15.45 -36.45 -19.73
C SER A 15 14.34 -35.39 -19.83
N LEU A 16 13.45 -35.52 -20.83
CA LEU A 16 12.28 -34.65 -20.95
C LEU A 16 11.37 -34.75 -19.73
N GLU A 17 11.35 -35.91 -19.07
CA GLU A 17 10.57 -36.13 -17.87
C GLU A 17 11.11 -35.32 -16.67
N GLU A 18 12.43 -35.32 -16.44
CA GLU A 18 13.06 -34.47 -15.43
C GLU A 18 12.84 -32.97 -15.72
N ALA A 19 12.92 -32.57 -16.99
CA ALA A 19 12.66 -31.19 -17.39
C ALA A 19 11.23 -30.75 -17.05
N ILE A 20 10.23 -31.61 -17.29
CA ILE A 20 8.82 -31.32 -16.95
C ILE A 20 8.62 -31.29 -15.42
N GLN A 21 9.24 -32.23 -14.69
CA GLN A 21 9.16 -32.28 -13.23
C GLN A 21 9.78 -31.05 -12.57
N ALA A 22 10.89 -30.54 -13.10
CA ALA A 22 11.52 -29.31 -12.63
C ALA A 22 10.76 -28.04 -13.06
N ALA A 23 10.21 -28.00 -14.27
CA ALA A 23 9.52 -26.83 -14.81
C ALA A 23 8.17 -26.56 -14.14
N LYS A 24 7.44 -27.61 -13.75
CA LYS A 24 6.09 -27.47 -13.16
C LYS A 24 6.05 -26.59 -11.90
N PRO A 25 6.84 -26.83 -10.84
CA PRO A 25 6.84 -25.97 -9.66
C PRO A 25 7.35 -24.56 -9.98
N LEU A 26 8.37 -24.43 -10.83
CA LEU A 26 8.91 -23.14 -11.25
C LEU A 26 7.83 -22.27 -11.90
N LEU A 27 7.05 -22.83 -12.84
CA LEU A 27 5.96 -22.12 -13.50
C LEU A 27 4.90 -21.65 -12.51
N ILE A 28 4.54 -22.47 -11.53
CA ILE A 28 3.57 -22.10 -10.49
C ILE A 28 4.09 -20.91 -9.67
N PHE A 29 5.36 -20.94 -9.24
CA PHE A 29 5.98 -19.84 -8.51
C PHE A 29 6.07 -18.57 -9.34
N VAL A 30 6.50 -18.66 -10.60
CA VAL A 30 6.59 -17.50 -11.50
C VAL A 30 5.22 -16.86 -11.70
N ILE A 31 4.19 -17.65 -12.02
CA ILE A 31 2.82 -17.14 -12.18
C ILE A 31 2.34 -16.49 -10.89
N GLY A 32 2.51 -17.15 -9.74
CA GLY A 32 2.11 -16.63 -8.44
C GLY A 32 2.82 -15.31 -8.10
N MET A 33 4.13 -15.22 -8.33
CA MET A 33 4.91 -14.02 -8.10
C MET A 33 4.51 -12.87 -9.01
N VAL A 34 4.21 -13.14 -10.29
CA VAL A 34 3.73 -12.12 -11.23
C VAL A 34 2.37 -11.59 -10.78
N VAL A 35 1.43 -12.47 -10.46
CA VAL A 35 0.09 -12.08 -9.98
C VAL A 35 0.21 -11.25 -8.70
N TYR A 36 1.00 -11.71 -7.74
CA TYR A 36 1.24 -10.99 -6.49
C TYR A 36 1.89 -9.62 -6.73
N SER A 37 2.92 -9.54 -7.57
CA SER A 37 3.61 -8.29 -7.89
C SER A 37 2.70 -7.28 -8.58
N VAL A 38 1.83 -7.71 -9.48
CA VAL A 38 0.82 -6.85 -10.12
C VAL A 38 -0.18 -6.33 -9.09
N PHE A 39 -0.63 -7.17 -8.17
CA PHE A 39 -1.51 -6.77 -7.07
C PHE A 39 -0.82 -5.71 -6.19
N ILE A 40 0.42 -5.96 -5.76
CA ILE A 40 1.20 -5.01 -4.96
C ILE A 40 1.45 -3.71 -5.72
N PHE A 41 1.72 -3.78 -7.01
CA PHE A 41 1.90 -2.61 -7.86
C PHE A 41 0.70 -1.67 -7.84
N LYS A 42 -0.51 -2.23 -7.94
CA LYS A 42 -1.73 -1.44 -7.81
C LYS A 42 -1.88 -0.91 -6.38
N PHE A 43 -1.78 -1.79 -5.39
CA PHE A 43 -1.91 -1.49 -3.97
C PHE A 43 -1.05 -0.30 -3.52
N TYR A 44 0.28 -0.37 -3.71
CA TYR A 44 1.18 0.64 -3.18
C TYR A 44 0.96 2.00 -3.86
N ARG A 45 0.63 2.01 -5.17
CA ARG A 45 0.36 3.24 -5.92
C ARG A 45 -0.90 3.94 -5.44
N PHE A 46 -1.89 3.20 -4.98
CA PHE A 46 -3.09 3.81 -4.40
C PHE A 46 -2.80 4.42 -3.03
N LEU A 47 -2.05 3.72 -2.16
CA LEU A 47 -1.73 4.21 -0.82
C LEU A 47 -0.78 5.43 -0.84
N ALA A 48 0.16 5.45 -1.78
CA ALA A 48 1.20 6.47 -1.91
C ALA A 48 0.77 7.75 -2.63
N LYS A 49 -0.43 7.79 -3.22
CA LYS A 49 -0.95 9.00 -3.86
C LYS A 49 -1.29 10.04 -2.80
N ARG A 50 -0.85 11.29 -3.01
CA ARG A 50 -1.25 12.39 -2.12
C ARG A 50 -2.75 12.67 -2.22
N ASP A 51 -3.24 12.79 -3.46
CA ASP A 51 -4.64 13.07 -3.80
C ASP A 51 -5.18 11.98 -4.74
N ILE A 52 -6.35 11.40 -4.42
CA ILE A 52 -6.97 10.32 -5.22
C ILE A 52 -7.77 10.92 -6.38
N PHE A 53 -8.53 12.00 -6.14
CA PHE A 53 -9.25 12.71 -7.18
C PHE A 53 -8.59 14.08 -7.37
N LYS A 54 -8.35 14.43 -8.64
CA LYS A 54 -7.97 15.80 -9.00
C LYS A 54 -9.26 16.54 -9.28
N LEU A 55 -9.85 17.20 -8.27
CA LEU A 55 -11.00 18.08 -8.49
C LEU A 55 -10.61 19.14 -9.53
N ASN A 56 -11.08 18.96 -10.77
CA ASN A 56 -10.85 19.93 -11.84
C ASN A 56 -11.88 21.07 -11.71
N LEU A 57 -11.58 22.01 -10.82
CA LEU A 57 -12.46 23.16 -10.51
C LEU A 57 -12.74 24.06 -11.73
N ALA A 58 -11.93 23.96 -12.79
CA ALA A 58 -12.05 24.77 -14.00
C ALA A 58 -13.30 24.45 -14.83
N GLU A 59 -13.77 23.19 -14.83
CA GLU A 59 -14.96 22.77 -15.60
C GLU A 59 -16.27 23.30 -15.01
N TYR A 60 -16.32 23.56 -13.71
CA TYR A 60 -17.51 24.09 -13.04
C TYR A 60 -17.69 25.62 -13.22
N SER A 61 -16.77 26.32 -13.91
CA SER A 61 -16.77 27.79 -14.09
C SER A 61 -17.88 28.38 -14.96
N ARG A 62 -18.65 27.57 -15.70
CA ARG A 62 -19.66 28.07 -16.67
C ARG A 62 -21.11 28.10 -16.17
N SER A 63 -21.37 27.90 -14.87
CA SER A 63 -22.73 27.85 -14.33
C SER A 63 -23.20 29.21 -13.80
N ARG A 64 -24.48 29.53 -14.03
CA ARG A 64 -25.15 30.83 -13.82
C ARG A 64 -25.45 31.18 -12.35
N TRP A 65 -25.04 30.34 -11.39
CA TRP A 65 -25.31 30.51 -9.94
C TRP A 65 -24.00 30.44 -9.16
N GLU A 66 -23.30 31.56 -9.05
CA GLU A 66 -21.94 31.63 -8.49
C GLU A 66 -21.89 31.25 -6.99
N ASP A 67 -22.86 31.70 -6.17
CA ASP A 67 -22.86 31.47 -4.71
C ASP A 67 -23.09 29.98 -4.33
N ILE A 68 -24.00 29.30 -5.02
CA ILE A 68 -24.31 27.88 -4.74
C ILE A 68 -23.11 26.99 -5.12
N LYS A 69 -22.36 27.40 -6.14
CA LYS A 69 -21.21 26.64 -6.65
C LYS A 69 -20.06 26.62 -5.65
N GLU A 70 -19.76 27.73 -4.99
CA GLU A 70 -18.68 27.79 -4.00
C GLU A 70 -18.94 26.86 -2.83
N ILE A 71 -20.18 26.85 -2.31
CA ILE A 71 -20.60 25.96 -1.22
C ILE A 71 -20.50 24.49 -1.64
N VAL A 72 -20.95 24.14 -2.84
CA VAL A 72 -20.88 22.77 -3.36
C VAL A 72 -19.44 22.31 -3.53
N VAL A 73 -18.57 23.16 -4.10
CA VAL A 73 -17.14 22.88 -4.25
C VAL A 73 -16.48 22.68 -2.89
N PHE A 74 -16.77 23.53 -1.93
CA PHE A 74 -16.27 23.42 -0.56
C PHE A 74 -16.72 22.13 0.12
N LEU A 75 -17.99 21.75 -0.02
CA LEU A 75 -18.53 20.49 0.50
C LEU A 75 -17.86 19.26 -0.14
N PHE A 76 -17.68 19.26 -1.47
CA PHE A 76 -16.97 18.18 -2.16
C PHE A 76 -15.51 18.09 -1.70
N TYR A 77 -14.85 19.23 -1.50
CA TYR A 77 -13.49 19.27 -0.97
C TYR A 77 -13.40 18.65 0.43
N ILE A 78 -14.30 19.02 1.35
CA ILE A 78 -14.38 18.42 2.69
C ILE A 78 -14.65 16.93 2.60
N LEU A 79 -15.66 16.53 1.84
CA LEU A 79 -16.06 15.13 1.74
C LEU A 79 -14.91 14.28 1.20
N GLU A 80 -14.24 14.74 0.15
CA GLU A 80 -13.11 14.03 -0.44
C GLU A 80 -11.95 13.91 0.54
N HIS A 81 -11.48 15.03 1.08
CA HIS A 81 -10.19 15.08 1.76
C HIS A 81 -10.25 14.79 3.25
N ILE A 82 -11.37 15.09 3.92
CA ILE A 82 -11.54 14.91 5.37
C ILE A 82 -12.21 13.57 5.67
N ILE A 83 -13.06 13.06 4.77
CA ILE A 83 -13.84 11.84 5.00
C ILE A 83 -13.35 10.68 4.13
N ILE A 84 -13.49 10.80 2.80
CA ILE A 84 -13.20 9.69 1.88
C ILE A 84 -11.73 9.29 1.96
N PHE A 85 -10.83 10.27 1.96
CA PHE A 85 -9.40 10.02 1.90
C PHE A 85 -8.87 9.33 3.19
N PRO A 86 -9.16 9.81 4.42
CA PRO A 86 -8.76 9.11 5.63
C PRO A 86 -9.39 7.71 5.75
N LEU A 87 -10.67 7.55 5.39
CA LEU A 87 -11.33 6.24 5.38
C LEU A 87 -10.67 5.26 4.41
N PHE A 88 -10.28 5.73 3.23
CA PHE A 88 -9.57 4.91 2.25
C PHE A 88 -8.18 4.49 2.76
N THR A 89 -7.45 5.42 3.35
CA THR A 89 -6.15 5.13 4.00
C THR A 89 -6.32 4.14 5.15
N PHE A 90 -7.40 4.28 5.92
CA PHE A 90 -7.73 3.40 7.02
C PHE A 90 -8.13 1.99 6.56
N PHE A 91 -8.83 1.86 5.44
CA PHE A 91 -9.07 0.57 4.80
C PHE A 91 -7.75 -0.15 4.48
N TRP A 92 -6.75 0.56 3.94
CA TRP A 92 -5.44 -0.03 3.67
C TRP A 92 -4.64 -0.38 4.93
N PHE A 93 -4.85 0.34 6.02
CA PHE A 93 -4.33 -0.05 7.33
C PHE A 93 -4.78 -1.46 7.73
N PHE A 94 -6.05 -1.83 7.51
CA PHE A 94 -6.53 -3.19 7.78
C PHE A 94 -5.89 -4.22 6.86
N VAL A 95 -5.72 -3.91 5.57
CA VAL A 95 -5.04 -4.80 4.64
C VAL A 95 -3.61 -5.08 5.11
N LEU A 96 -2.83 -4.05 5.44
CA LEU A 96 -1.47 -4.19 5.96
C LEU A 96 -1.43 -4.95 7.29
N SER A 97 -2.41 -4.71 8.17
CA SER A 97 -2.54 -5.43 9.43
C SER A 97 -2.74 -6.91 9.21
N LEU A 98 -3.62 -7.29 8.27
CA LEU A 98 -3.83 -8.69 7.92
C LEU A 98 -2.56 -9.32 7.34
N LEU A 99 -1.83 -8.61 6.48
CA LEU A 99 -0.54 -9.09 5.96
C LEU A 99 0.47 -9.34 7.08
N LEU A 100 0.57 -8.45 8.07
CA LEU A 100 1.45 -8.63 9.22
C LEU A 100 1.01 -9.77 10.13
N ILE A 101 -0.29 -9.90 10.39
CA ILE A 101 -0.85 -11.02 11.17
C ILE A 101 -0.53 -12.35 10.52
N PHE A 102 -0.65 -12.43 9.19
CA PHE A 102 -0.27 -13.62 8.44
C PHE A 102 1.23 -13.94 8.58
N LEU A 103 2.07 -12.91 8.67
CA LEU A 103 3.51 -13.04 8.78
C LEU A 103 3.98 -13.38 10.20
N SER A 104 3.37 -12.79 11.22
CA SER A 104 3.88 -12.84 12.58
C SER A 104 3.28 -14.02 13.35
N LYS A 105 4.09 -15.05 13.60
CA LYS A 105 3.76 -16.02 14.64
C LYS A 105 3.95 -15.36 16.01
N ASP A 106 2.96 -15.53 16.88
CA ASP A 106 3.04 -15.19 18.31
C ASP A 106 3.24 -13.71 18.67
N GLN A 107 2.89 -12.78 17.76
CA GLN A 107 2.86 -11.36 18.06
C GLN A 107 1.46 -10.90 18.48
N PRO A 108 1.35 -10.05 19.49
CA PRO A 108 0.04 -9.59 19.95
C PRO A 108 -0.54 -8.58 18.95
N ALA A 109 -1.85 -8.65 18.71
CA ALA A 109 -2.53 -7.88 17.66
C ALA A 109 -2.36 -6.36 17.79
N ASN A 110 -2.22 -5.84 19.02
CA ASN A 110 -1.94 -4.42 19.28
C ASN A 110 -0.64 -3.94 18.64
N MET A 111 0.41 -4.75 18.68
CA MET A 111 1.71 -4.41 18.10
C MET A 111 1.65 -4.42 16.57
N LEU A 112 0.92 -5.37 15.99
CA LEU A 112 0.74 -5.49 14.55
C LEU A 112 -0.10 -4.34 13.98
N PHE A 113 -1.16 -3.94 14.68
CA PHE A 113 -1.92 -2.74 14.31
C PHE A 113 -1.08 -1.48 14.44
N LEU A 114 -0.27 -1.36 15.51
CA LEU A 114 0.64 -0.23 15.65
C LEU A 114 1.61 -0.13 14.47
N PHE A 115 2.26 -1.24 14.09
CA PHE A 115 3.20 -1.27 12.96
C PHE A 115 2.52 -0.95 11.62
N SER A 116 1.33 -1.51 11.40
CA SER A 116 0.54 -1.22 10.20
C SER A 116 0.19 0.27 10.12
N MET A 117 -0.27 0.86 11.22
CA MET A 117 -0.62 2.27 11.28
C MET A 117 0.62 3.16 11.12
N ALA A 118 1.77 2.77 11.69
CA ALA A 118 3.03 3.49 11.52
C ALA A 118 3.49 3.51 10.06
N ILE A 119 3.38 2.38 9.34
CA ILE A 119 3.72 2.31 7.92
C ILE A 119 2.77 3.15 7.07
N VAL A 120 1.46 3.08 7.36
CA VAL A 120 0.46 3.92 6.70
C VAL A 120 0.75 5.40 6.93
N ALA A 121 0.95 5.83 8.17
CA ALA A 121 1.24 7.22 8.52
C ALA A 121 2.54 7.71 7.86
N THR A 122 3.60 6.89 7.88
CA THR A 122 4.87 7.21 7.23
C THR A 122 4.69 7.35 5.72
N THR A 123 3.89 6.48 5.10
CA THR A 123 3.53 6.57 3.68
C THR A 123 2.78 7.88 3.39
N ARG A 124 1.83 8.26 4.25
CA ARG A 124 1.07 9.52 4.11
C ARG A 124 1.98 10.73 4.18
N ILE A 125 2.81 10.84 5.21
CA ILE A 125 3.77 11.94 5.35
C ILE A 125 4.70 12.00 4.14
N SER A 126 5.20 10.84 3.71
CA SER A 126 6.06 10.73 2.53
C SER A 126 5.36 11.21 1.26
N ALA A 127 4.05 10.96 1.09
CA ALA A 127 3.32 11.36 -0.11
C ALA A 127 3.21 12.89 -0.27
N TYR A 128 3.24 13.63 0.83
CA TYR A 128 3.28 15.09 0.82
C TYR A 128 4.67 15.65 0.53
N TYR A 129 5.72 14.87 0.78
CA TYR A 129 7.10 15.22 0.42
C TYR A 129 7.44 14.82 -1.01
N ASN A 130 7.30 13.53 -1.33
CA ASN A 130 7.57 12.95 -2.64
C ASN A 130 6.79 11.63 -2.81
N GLU A 131 5.94 11.55 -3.84
CA GLU A 131 5.12 10.35 -4.08
C GLU A 131 5.94 9.11 -4.46
N GLU A 132 7.15 9.25 -4.99
CA GLU A 132 8.04 8.11 -5.28
C GLU A 132 8.60 7.51 -4.00
N LEU A 133 9.03 8.34 -3.05
CA LEU A 133 9.41 7.90 -1.71
C LEU A 133 8.25 7.19 -1.02
N ALA A 134 7.04 7.76 -1.09
CA ALA A 134 5.85 7.13 -0.53
C ALA A 134 5.57 5.74 -1.12
N LYS A 135 5.78 5.57 -2.44
CA LYS A 135 5.64 4.27 -3.11
C LYS A 135 6.66 3.26 -2.58
N ASP A 136 7.89 3.68 -2.34
CA ASP A 136 8.95 2.83 -1.80
C ASP A 136 8.66 2.39 -0.36
N VAL A 137 8.16 3.29 0.48
CA VAL A 137 7.70 2.94 1.84
C VAL A 137 6.52 1.97 1.77
N ALA A 138 5.49 2.29 0.99
CA ALA A 138 4.25 1.51 0.90
C ALA A 138 4.46 0.07 0.41
N LYS A 139 5.41 -0.14 -0.52
CA LYS A 139 5.70 -1.47 -1.08
C LYS A 139 6.58 -2.33 -0.17
N THR A 140 7.23 -1.75 0.84
CA THR A 140 8.21 -2.47 1.67
C THR A 140 7.58 -3.68 2.37
N LEU A 141 6.48 -3.49 3.09
CA LEU A 141 5.82 -4.57 3.83
C LEU A 141 5.32 -5.72 2.93
N PRO A 142 4.55 -5.47 1.85
CA PRO A 142 4.10 -6.56 1.00
C PRO A 142 5.25 -7.26 0.25
N LEU A 143 6.28 -6.55 -0.19
CA LEU A 143 7.42 -7.20 -0.84
C LEU A 143 8.24 -8.04 0.16
N THR A 144 8.40 -7.57 1.39
CA THR A 144 9.00 -8.34 2.47
C THR A 144 8.19 -9.60 2.78
N LEU A 145 6.85 -9.50 2.77
CA LEU A 145 5.97 -10.67 2.94
C LEU A 145 6.23 -11.73 1.87
N LEU A 146 6.31 -11.32 0.60
CA LEU A 146 6.65 -12.23 -0.49
C LEU A 146 8.03 -12.85 -0.29
N GLY A 147 9.03 -12.05 0.09
CA GLY A 147 10.39 -12.53 0.36
C GLY A 147 10.40 -13.61 1.45
N ILE A 148 9.73 -13.38 2.57
CA ILE A 148 9.65 -14.35 3.68
C ILE A 148 8.84 -15.59 3.25
N PHE A 149 7.78 -15.41 2.46
CA PHE A 149 7.03 -16.53 1.89
C PHE A 149 7.89 -17.43 1.00
N LEU A 150 8.75 -16.85 0.16
CA LEU A 150 9.62 -17.63 -0.73
C LEU A 150 10.73 -18.36 0.04
N ILE A 151 11.22 -17.80 1.14
CA ILE A 151 12.30 -18.40 1.94
C ILE A 151 11.77 -19.48 2.89
N THR A 152 10.69 -19.20 3.61
CA THR A 152 10.20 -20.05 4.71
C THR A 152 8.98 -20.91 4.32
N GLY A 153 8.34 -20.59 3.20
CA GLY A 153 7.18 -21.30 2.68
C GLY A 153 5.89 -21.07 3.48
N LEU A 154 4.83 -21.80 3.09
CA LEU A 154 3.50 -21.72 3.69
C LEU A 154 3.46 -22.10 5.19
N SER A 155 4.42 -22.91 5.65
CA SER A 155 4.49 -23.36 7.04
C SER A 155 4.71 -22.22 8.04
N TYR A 156 5.23 -21.08 7.56
CA TYR A 156 5.43 -19.88 8.36
C TYR A 156 4.14 -19.07 8.57
N PHE A 157 3.11 -19.33 7.77
CA PHE A 157 1.84 -18.61 7.84
C PHE A 157 0.84 -19.38 8.70
N SER A 158 0.25 -18.71 9.70
CA SER A 158 -0.72 -19.32 10.61
C SER A 158 -2.12 -18.79 10.35
N LEU A 159 -2.97 -19.61 9.70
CA LEU A 159 -4.39 -19.30 9.53
C LEU A 159 -5.11 -19.18 10.88
N GLU A 160 -4.70 -19.97 11.87
CA GLU A 160 -5.25 -19.92 13.22
C GLU A 160 -4.97 -18.57 13.87
N SER A 161 -3.73 -18.08 13.80
CA SER A 161 -3.35 -16.76 14.33
C SER A 161 -4.12 -15.65 13.62
N ALA A 162 -4.36 -15.77 12.32
CA ALA A 162 -5.18 -14.82 11.57
C ALA A 162 -6.64 -14.80 12.05
N LEU A 163 -7.26 -15.96 12.26
CA LEU A 163 -8.61 -16.06 12.79
C LEU A 163 -8.73 -15.51 14.22
N LEU A 164 -7.75 -15.79 15.07
CA LEU A 164 -7.70 -15.25 16.44
C LEU A 164 -7.55 -13.72 16.43
N ALA A 165 -6.71 -13.17 15.58
CA ALA A 165 -6.54 -11.73 15.44
C ALA A 165 -7.85 -11.05 14.95
N ILE A 166 -8.55 -11.64 13.98
CA ILE A 166 -9.87 -11.13 13.54
C ILE A 166 -10.86 -11.14 14.70
N LYS A 167 -10.90 -12.20 15.51
CA LYS A 167 -11.75 -12.27 16.70
C LYS A 167 -11.38 -11.25 17.79
N SER A 168 -10.14 -10.75 17.79
CA SER A 168 -9.69 -9.70 18.71
C SER A 168 -10.09 -8.28 18.29
N ILE A 169 -10.46 -8.06 17.03
CA ILE A 169 -10.85 -6.74 16.48
C ILE A 169 -11.96 -6.08 17.32
N PRO A 170 -13.08 -6.76 17.68
CA PRO A 170 -14.12 -6.15 18.49
C PRO A 170 -13.66 -5.72 19.89
N LEU A 171 -12.66 -6.39 20.48
CA LEU A 171 -12.09 -5.98 21.76
C LEU A 171 -11.22 -4.71 21.64
N MET A 172 -10.69 -4.46 20.46
CA MET A 172 -9.74 -3.38 20.18
C MET A 172 -10.37 -2.17 19.46
N TRP A 173 -11.70 -2.12 19.37
CA TRP A 173 -12.44 -1.09 18.64
C TRP A 173 -12.07 0.35 19.06
N LYS A 174 -11.77 0.58 20.35
CA LYS A 174 -11.34 1.90 20.85
C LYS A 174 -10.00 2.32 20.24
N THR A 175 -9.02 1.43 20.25
CA THR A 175 -7.70 1.68 19.65
C THR A 175 -7.81 1.92 18.14
N ILE A 176 -8.65 1.13 17.48
CA ILE A 176 -8.94 1.27 16.05
C ILE A 176 -9.54 2.64 15.74
N ILE A 177 -10.49 3.12 16.55
CA ILE A 177 -11.04 4.48 16.43
C ILE A 177 -9.97 5.55 16.69
N TYR A 178 -9.10 5.38 17.69
CA TYR A 178 -8.01 6.33 17.93
C TYR A 178 -7.04 6.41 16.74
N TYR A 179 -6.76 5.29 16.06
CA TYR A 179 -5.98 5.30 14.83
C TYR A 179 -6.69 5.98 13.66
N LEU A 180 -8.01 5.82 13.55
CA LEU A 180 -8.80 6.56 12.57
C LEU A 180 -8.77 8.07 12.83
N LEU A 181 -8.98 8.49 14.08
CA LEU A 181 -8.90 9.90 14.47
C LEU A 181 -7.50 10.46 14.20
N PHE A 182 -6.45 9.69 14.54
CA PHE A 182 -5.07 10.06 14.28
C PHE A 182 -4.81 10.27 12.77
N ILE A 183 -5.26 9.37 11.89
CA ILE A 183 -5.01 9.51 10.45
C ILE A 183 -5.80 10.68 9.85
N VAL A 184 -7.01 10.96 10.35
CA VAL A 184 -7.79 12.16 9.98
C VAL A 184 -7.05 13.42 10.41
N SER A 185 -6.58 13.49 11.66
CA SER A 185 -5.81 14.63 12.16
C SER A 185 -4.51 14.83 11.39
N LEU A 186 -3.78 13.75 11.10
CA LEU A 186 -2.56 13.79 10.31
C LEU A 186 -2.81 14.36 8.91
N GLU A 187 -3.85 13.89 8.22
CA GLU A 187 -4.20 14.35 6.88
C GLU A 187 -4.55 15.86 6.89
N ILE A 188 -5.32 16.33 7.88
CA ILE A 188 -5.64 17.76 8.04
C ILE A 188 -4.36 18.58 8.22
N VAL A 189 -3.46 18.16 9.12
CA VAL A 189 -2.19 18.86 9.38
C VAL A 189 -1.34 18.94 8.11
N LEU A 190 -1.18 17.84 7.39
CA LEU A 190 -0.39 17.80 6.15
C LEU A 190 -0.98 18.72 5.06
N ARG A 191 -2.30 18.80 4.95
CA ARG A 191 -2.97 19.71 4.01
C ARG A 191 -2.77 21.17 4.36
N ILE A 192 -2.88 21.52 5.64
CA ILE A 192 -2.60 22.89 6.11
C ILE A 192 -1.15 23.27 5.80
N LEU A 193 -0.19 22.38 6.09
CA LEU A 193 1.23 22.61 5.79
C LEU A 193 1.46 22.81 4.28
N LEU A 194 0.83 22.00 3.43
CA LEU A 194 0.93 22.13 1.98
C LEU A 194 0.36 23.46 1.48
N PHE A 195 -0.79 23.90 2.03
CA PHE A 195 -1.40 25.18 1.70
C PHE A 195 -0.46 26.34 2.06
N ILE A 196 0.11 26.33 3.26
CA ILE A 196 1.08 27.34 3.71
C ILE A 196 2.30 27.36 2.78
N TYR A 197 2.89 26.20 2.49
CA TYR A 197 4.06 26.08 1.62
C TYR A 197 3.81 26.64 0.22
N ASN A 198 2.66 26.29 -0.39
CA ASN A 198 2.30 26.76 -1.73
C ASN A 198 2.10 28.29 -1.77
N ASN A 199 1.48 28.88 -0.73
CA ASN A 199 1.27 30.32 -0.64
C ASN A 199 2.58 31.10 -0.49
N ILE A 200 3.53 30.59 0.31
CA ILE A 200 4.86 31.20 0.46
C ILE A 200 5.60 31.15 -0.88
N LYS A 201 5.62 29.97 -1.52
CA LYS A 201 6.30 29.78 -2.82
C LYS A 201 5.75 30.73 -3.88
N TYR A 202 4.43 30.92 -3.95
CA TYR A 202 3.81 31.81 -4.94
C TYR A 202 4.25 33.27 -4.79
N LYS A 203 4.30 33.79 -3.55
CA LYS A 203 4.75 35.16 -3.28
C LYS A 203 6.17 35.43 -3.74
N THR A 204 7.07 34.45 -3.63
CA THR A 204 8.48 34.62 -4.04
C THR A 204 8.66 34.74 -5.56
N PHE A 205 7.74 34.18 -6.36
CA PHE A 205 7.79 34.27 -7.83
C PHE A 205 7.17 35.55 -8.41
N GLU A 206 6.37 36.30 -7.64
CA GLU A 206 5.84 37.60 -8.05
C GLU A 206 6.82 38.76 -7.79
N GLU A 207 7.90 38.51 -7.03
CA GLU A 207 8.93 39.49 -6.67
C GLU A 207 10.20 39.44 -7.54
N GLU A 208 10.27 38.52 -8.53
CA GLU A 208 11.35 38.41 -9.56
C GLU A 208 10.89 38.94 -10.93
#